data_AF-A0A6S7I5R4-F1
#
_entry.id   AF-A0A6S7I5R4-F1
#
_cell.length_a   1.000
_cell.length_b   1.000
_cell.length_c   1.000
_cell.angle_alpha   90.00
_cell.angle_beta   90.00
_cell.angle_gamma   90.00
#
_symmetry.space_group_name_H-M   'P 1'
#
loop_
_entity.id
_entity.type
_entity.pdbx_description
1 polymer ?
#
loop_
_entity_poly.entity_id
_entity_poly.type
_entity_poly.pdbx_seq_one_letter_code
_entity_poly.pdbx_strand_id
1 'polypeptide(L)'
;MKVTLKLCNSSSPTPNCHHFKLSKSSTLSNEYGRSACTSDPNLMPEYKDVFGEIGCLQGEYHIITDPEVKPVIHPPRIIPISMMDKLKAELERMKQLDVIDTIDGPTDWVSSLVIVEKPNGQIRLCLDPRDLNKAIKRHHHPMPTVDEILAKLEGAKVFSKFDASSGY
;
A
#
# COMPACT_ATOMS: atom_id res chain seq x y z
N MET A 1 22.41 1.02 0.54
CA MET A 1 21.32 0.52 -0.33
C MET A 1 20.27 1.61 -0.40
N LYS A 2 20.20 2.35 -1.51
CA LYS A 2 19.11 3.31 -1.75
C LYS A 2 17.93 2.49 -2.25
N VAL A 3 16.82 2.52 -1.54
CA VAL A 3 15.61 1.77 -1.88
C VAL A 3 14.56 2.81 -2.20
N THR A 4 14.20 2.89 -3.47
CA THR A 4 13.09 3.72 -3.94
C THR A 4 11.91 2.79 -4.17
N LEU A 5 10.71 3.21 -3.76
CA LEU A 5 9.48 2.54 -4.17
C LEU A 5 9.42 2.57 -5.69
N LYS A 6 9.19 1.41 -6.31
CA LYS A 6 9.04 1.33 -7.75
C LYS A 6 7.78 2.10 -8.12
N LEU A 7 7.92 3.37 -8.50
CA LEU A 7 6.96 3.99 -9.41
C LEU A 7 7.32 3.36 -10.75
N CYS A 8 6.53 2.36 -11.14
CA CYS A 8 6.75 1.53 -12.34
C CYS A 8 7.28 2.36 -13.50
N ASN A 9 8.55 2.13 -13.83
CA ASN A 9 9.21 2.63 -15.02
C ASN A 9 9.91 1.45 -15.73
N SER A 10 9.28 0.26 -15.72
CA SER A 10 9.84 -0.94 -16.34
C SER A 10 8.83 -1.58 -17.29
N SER A 11 9.17 -1.55 -18.58
CA SER A 11 8.48 -2.14 -19.72
C SER A 11 8.52 -3.68 -19.79
N SER A 12 8.57 -4.37 -18.65
CA SER A 12 8.52 -5.84 -18.61
C SER A 12 7.13 -6.31 -18.21
N PRO A 13 6.43 -7.12 -19.04
CA PRO A 13 5.12 -7.66 -18.70
C PRO A 13 5.29 -8.67 -17.55
N THR A 14 4.76 -8.36 -16.37
CA THR A 14 4.74 -9.30 -15.25
C THR A 14 3.64 -10.35 -15.49
N PRO A 15 3.93 -11.68 -15.42
CA PRO A 15 3.04 -12.69 -16.02
C PRO A 15 1.77 -13.03 -15.22
N ASN A 16 1.49 -12.37 -14.09
CA ASN A 16 0.38 -12.73 -13.19
C ASN A 16 -0.21 -11.57 -12.37
N CYS A 17 -0.11 -10.33 -12.86
CA CYS A 17 -0.56 -9.12 -12.15
C CYS A 17 -1.87 -8.58 -12.73
N HIS A 18 -3.00 -9.26 -12.47
CA HIS A 18 -4.28 -8.81 -13.05
C HIS A 18 -5.34 -8.35 -12.05
N HIS A 19 -5.19 -8.58 -10.75
CA HIS A 19 -6.22 -8.20 -9.77
C HIS A 19 -5.65 -7.57 -8.50
N PHE A 20 -6.27 -6.46 -8.11
CA PHE A 20 -6.19 -5.92 -6.76
C PHE A 20 -6.76 -6.95 -5.75
N LYS A 21 -6.17 -7.05 -4.56
CA LYS A 21 -6.53 -8.10 -3.58
C LYS A 21 -7.34 -7.56 -2.42
N LEU A 22 -8.38 -8.28 -2.03
CA LEU A 22 -9.23 -7.93 -0.89
C LEU A 22 -8.70 -8.55 0.41
N SER A 23 -8.92 -7.85 1.51
CA SER A 23 -8.61 -8.35 2.84
C SER A 23 -9.71 -9.29 3.31
N LYS A 24 -9.30 -10.40 3.95
CA LYS A 24 -10.25 -11.27 4.62
C LYS A 24 -10.78 -10.53 5.83
N SER A 25 -12.10 -10.34 5.93
CA SER A 25 -12.68 -9.61 7.06
C SER A 25 -12.27 -10.30 8.37
N SER A 26 -11.63 -9.57 9.27
CA SER A 26 -11.57 -9.98 10.66
C SER A 26 -12.97 -9.79 11.25
N THR A 27 -13.58 -10.86 11.74
CA THR A 27 -14.85 -10.79 12.44
C THR A 27 -14.63 -10.01 13.74
N LEU A 28 -14.82 -8.69 13.72
CA LEU A 28 -14.88 -7.89 14.94
C LEU A 28 -16.12 -8.33 15.71
N SER A 29 -15.98 -9.17 16.73
CA SER A 29 -17.05 -9.41 17.70
C SER A 29 -17.46 -8.08 18.32
N ASN A 30 -18.62 -7.56 17.95
CA ASN A 30 -19.23 -6.41 18.61
C ASN A 30 -20.48 -6.89 19.33
N GLU A 31 -20.57 -6.57 20.62
CA GLU A 31 -21.55 -7.04 21.60
C GLU A 31 -22.96 -6.41 21.47
N TYR A 32 -23.29 -5.80 20.33
CA TYR A 32 -24.64 -5.26 20.12
C TYR A 32 -25.30 -5.91 18.89
N GLY A 33 -26.19 -6.87 19.19
CA GLY A 33 -27.29 -7.32 18.32
C GLY A 33 -26.91 -7.72 16.90
N ARG A 34 -26.27 -8.88 16.71
CA ARG A 34 -25.97 -9.42 15.38
C ARG A 34 -27.14 -10.18 14.77
N SER A 35 -27.70 -9.66 13.68
CA SER A 35 -28.12 -10.52 12.57
C SER A 35 -26.88 -11.26 12.06
N ALA A 36 -26.96 -12.58 11.98
CA ALA A 36 -25.85 -13.42 11.53
C ALA A 36 -25.35 -12.94 10.15
N CYS A 37 -24.06 -12.64 10.05
CA CYS A 37 -23.38 -12.57 8.76
C CYS A 37 -23.48 -13.97 8.14
N THR A 38 -24.34 -14.12 7.14
CA THR A 38 -24.45 -15.35 6.36
C THR A 38 -23.18 -15.45 5.51
N SER A 39 -22.15 -16.12 6.05
CA SER A 39 -20.99 -16.48 5.26
C SER A 39 -21.42 -17.59 4.31
N ASP A 40 -21.68 -17.24 3.05
CA ASP A 40 -21.82 -18.26 2.00
C ASP A 40 -20.47 -19.02 1.91
N PRO A 41 -20.41 -20.31 2.26
CA PRO A 41 -19.17 -21.07 2.24
C PRO A 41 -18.57 -21.19 0.82
N ASN A 42 -19.35 -20.92 -0.23
CA ASN A 42 -18.92 -21.04 -1.63
C ASN A 42 -18.30 -19.76 -2.20
N LEU A 43 -18.45 -18.60 -1.54
CA LEU A 43 -17.94 -17.33 -2.04
C LEU A 43 -16.40 -17.28 -2.11
N MET A 44 -15.74 -17.83 -1.08
CA MET A 44 -14.26 -17.83 -1.03
C MET A 44 -13.65 -18.76 -2.10
N PRO A 45 -14.20 -19.97 -2.34
CA PRO A 45 -13.77 -20.80 -3.46
C PRO A 45 -14.01 -20.22 -4.85
N GLU A 46 -15.11 -19.47 -5.03
CA GLU A 46 -15.49 -18.89 -6.32
C GLU A 46 -14.59 -17.72 -6.72
N TYR A 47 -14.25 -16.85 -5.77
CA TYR A 47 -13.45 -15.63 -6.01
C TYR A 47 -12.02 -15.75 -5.45
N LYS A 48 -11.38 -16.91 -5.58
CA LYS A 48 -10.00 -17.14 -5.07
C LYS A 48 -8.98 -16.18 -5.69
N ASP A 49 -9.26 -15.67 -6.87
CA ASP A 49 -8.41 -14.73 -7.60
C ASP A 49 -8.41 -13.32 -7.00
N VAL A 50 -9.45 -12.90 -6.27
CA VAL A 50 -9.48 -11.57 -5.62
C VAL A 50 -9.01 -11.62 -4.16
N PHE A 51 -9.00 -12.79 -3.53
CA PHE A 51 -8.50 -12.96 -2.15
C PHE A 51 -7.08 -13.52 -2.15
N GLY A 52 -6.12 -12.83 -1.53
CA GLY A 52 -4.73 -13.25 -1.52
C GLY A 52 -3.78 -12.27 -0.85
N GLU A 53 -2.51 -12.32 -1.24
CA GLU A 53 -1.47 -11.41 -0.75
C GLU A 53 -1.56 -10.03 -1.43
N ILE A 54 -0.49 -9.56 -2.06
CA ILE A 54 -0.44 -8.27 -2.73
C ILE A 54 -0.99 -8.40 -4.16
N GLY A 55 -1.85 -7.45 -4.55
CA GLY A 55 -2.33 -7.30 -5.92
C GLY A 55 -1.58 -6.21 -6.66
N CYS A 56 -1.81 -6.11 -7.95
CA CYS A 56 -1.29 -5.03 -8.79
C CYS A 56 -2.45 -4.38 -9.53
N LEU A 57 -2.54 -3.05 -9.44
CA LEU A 57 -3.48 -2.27 -10.23
C LEU A 57 -2.83 -1.97 -11.59
N GLN A 58 -3.60 -2.14 -12.66
CA GLN A 58 -3.10 -1.88 -14.00
C GLN A 58 -2.91 -0.38 -14.24
N GLY A 59 -1.80 -0.02 -14.87
CA GLY A 59 -1.44 1.35 -15.22
C GLY A 59 -0.21 1.83 -14.46
N GLU A 60 0.39 2.91 -14.97
CA GLU A 60 1.51 3.60 -14.32
C GLU A 60 1.00 4.83 -13.58
N TYR A 61 1.51 5.04 -12.37
CA TYR A 61 1.22 6.25 -11.61
C TYR A 61 2.39 7.21 -11.67
N HIS A 62 2.16 8.41 -12.20
CA HIS A 62 3.17 9.45 -12.33
C HIS A 62 2.98 10.53 -11.26
N ILE A 63 4.02 10.73 -10.44
CA ILE A 63 4.05 11.80 -9.44
C ILE A 63 4.57 13.08 -10.10
N ILE A 64 3.71 14.08 -10.22
CA ILE A 64 4.09 15.41 -10.75
C ILE A 64 4.65 16.26 -9.62
N THR A 65 5.88 16.75 -9.79
CA THR A 65 6.51 17.71 -8.87
C THR A 65 6.53 19.13 -9.43
N ASP A 66 6.60 20.11 -8.55
CA ASP A 66 6.86 21.51 -8.88
C ASP A 66 8.35 21.71 -9.22
N PRO A 67 8.69 22.13 -10.47
CA PRO A 67 10.09 22.32 -10.87
C PRO A 67 10.81 23.42 -10.08
N GLU A 68 10.07 24.34 -9.45
CA GLU A 68 10.67 25.40 -8.63
C GLU A 68 11.20 24.87 -7.28
N VAL A 69 10.72 23.71 -6.83
CA VAL A 69 11.16 23.09 -5.57
C VAL A 69 12.40 22.25 -5.83
N LYS A 70 13.52 22.67 -5.24
CA LYS A 70 14.80 21.95 -5.37
C LYS A 70 14.72 20.53 -4.79
N PRO A 71 15.16 19.50 -5.52
CA PRO A 71 15.25 18.14 -5.01
C PRO A 71 16.16 18.03 -3.79
N VAL A 72 15.79 17.11 -2.89
CA VAL A 72 16.53 16.87 -1.64
C VAL A 72 16.99 15.41 -1.58
N ILE A 73 18.28 15.25 -1.26
CA ILE A 73 18.92 13.95 -1.04
C ILE A 73 19.23 13.83 0.45
N HIS A 74 18.52 12.94 1.15
CA HIS A 74 18.82 12.63 2.53
C HIS A 74 19.89 11.54 2.64
N PRO A 75 20.82 11.65 3.61
CA PRO A 75 21.73 10.56 3.91
C PRO A 75 20.96 9.36 4.52
N PRO A 76 21.50 8.14 4.41
CA PRO A 76 20.96 6.97 5.10
C PRO A 76 20.96 7.18 6.62
N ARG A 77 19.87 6.80 7.29
CA ARG A 77 19.82 6.80 8.75
C ARG A 77 20.65 5.64 9.30
N ILE A 78 21.25 5.86 10.47
CA ILE A 78 21.93 4.80 11.23
C ILE A 78 20.86 3.86 11.77
N ILE A 79 21.01 2.57 11.46
CA ILE A 79 20.09 1.51 11.91
C ILE A 79 20.82 0.66 12.95
N PRO A 80 20.19 0.33 14.10
CA PRO A 80 20.76 -0.59 15.07
C PRO A 80 21.13 -1.93 14.44
N ILE A 81 22.26 -2.50 14.86
CA ILE A 81 22.78 -3.78 14.32
C ILE A 81 21.75 -4.90 14.50
N SER A 82 21.04 -4.91 15.63
CA SER A 82 19.97 -5.88 15.93
C SER A 82 18.82 -5.90 14.91
N MET A 83 18.60 -4.80 14.19
CA MET A 83 17.54 -4.69 13.18
C MET A 83 18.04 -4.97 11.76
N MET A 84 19.35 -5.10 11.55
CA MET A 84 19.93 -5.16 10.21
C MET A 84 19.50 -6.41 9.45
N ASP A 85 19.42 -7.56 10.12
CA ASP A 85 19.00 -8.81 9.48
C ASP A 85 17.51 -8.78 9.13
N LYS A 86 16.68 -8.22 10.02
CA LYS A 86 15.24 -8.01 9.75
C LYS A 86 15.04 -7.06 8.57
N LEU A 87 15.84 -5.98 8.51
CA LEU A 87 15.81 -5.01 7.42
C LEU A 87 16.14 -5.66 6.08
N LYS A 88 17.23 -6.43 6.01
CA LYS A 88 17.62 -7.14 4.77
C LYS A 88 16.55 -8.12 4.32
N ALA A 89 16.01 -8.91 5.25
CA ALA A 89 14.95 -9.88 4.95
C ALA A 89 13.69 -9.19 4.39
N GLU A 90 13.28 -8.07 4.97
CA GLU A 90 12.09 -7.35 4.50
C GLU A 90 12.33 -6.66 3.14
N LEU A 91 13.52 -6.09 2.91
CA LEU A 91 13.88 -5.55 1.60
C LEU A 91 13.88 -6.63 0.51
N GLU A 92 14.44 -7.79 0.79
CA GLU A 92 14.46 -8.91 -0.15
C GLU A 92 13.04 -9.41 -0.44
N ARG A 93 12.20 -9.52 0.59
CA ARG A 93 10.78 -9.86 0.44
C ARG A 93 10.04 -8.84 -0.44
N MET A 94 10.24 -7.55 -0.22
CA MET A 94 9.60 -6.49 -1.03
C MET A 94 10.08 -6.51 -2.49
N LYS A 95 11.36 -6.84 -2.73
CA LYS A 95 11.91 -7.02 -4.09
C LYS A 95 11.30 -8.23 -4.79
N GLN A 96 11.17 -9.36 -4.09
CA GLN A 96 10.53 -10.57 -4.63
C GLN A 96 9.05 -10.36 -4.97
N LEU A 97 8.38 -9.46 -4.25
CA LEU A 97 7.00 -9.04 -4.51
C LEU A 97 6.88 -7.92 -5.56
N ASP A 98 7.99 -7.49 -6.17
CA ASP A 98 8.05 -6.40 -7.15
C ASP A 98 7.49 -5.05 -6.65
N VAL A 99 7.53 -4.81 -5.33
CA VAL A 99 7.09 -3.54 -4.70
C VAL A 99 8.18 -2.47 -4.79
N ILE A 100 9.44 -2.89 -4.77
CA ILE A 100 10.61 -2.02 -4.84
C ILE A 100 11.56 -2.55 -5.90
N ASP A 101 12.37 -1.64 -6.44
CA ASP A 101 13.45 -2.00 -7.35
C ASP A 101 14.75 -1.29 -6.96
N THR A 102 15.86 -1.84 -7.45
CA THR A 102 17.18 -1.25 -7.29
C THR A 102 17.43 -0.21 -8.38
N ILE A 103 17.99 0.93 -8.00
CA ILE A 103 18.38 1.98 -8.95
C ILE A 103 19.91 2.06 -8.99
N ASP A 104 20.46 1.88 -10.17
CA ASP A 104 21.87 2.06 -10.47
C ASP A 104 22.09 3.48 -11.00
N GLY A 105 22.50 4.40 -10.14
CA GLY A 105 22.85 5.77 -10.54
C GLY A 105 22.43 6.86 -9.55
N PRO A 106 22.80 8.12 -9.85
CA PRO A 106 22.32 9.27 -9.09
C PRO A 106 20.83 9.51 -9.34
N THR A 107 20.12 9.95 -8.29
CA THR A 107 18.72 10.36 -8.34
C THR A 107 18.57 11.71 -7.66
N ASP A 108 17.65 12.52 -8.16
CA ASP A 108 17.43 13.87 -7.64
C ASP A 108 16.77 13.85 -6.25
N TRP A 109 15.90 12.88 -6.02
CA TRP A 109 15.20 12.69 -4.74
C TRP A 109 15.71 11.45 -4.03
N VAL A 110 16.03 11.58 -2.74
CA VAL A 110 16.31 10.44 -1.85
C VAL A 110 15.69 10.73 -0.48
N SER A 111 14.71 9.93 -0.09
CA SER A 111 14.11 9.96 1.25
C SER A 111 14.84 9.02 2.19
N SER A 112 14.96 9.41 3.47
CA SER A 112 15.45 8.51 4.50
C SER A 112 14.47 7.37 4.78
N LEU A 113 15.03 6.19 5.05
CA LEU A 113 14.29 5.03 5.55
C LEU A 113 14.02 5.17 7.06
N VAL A 114 12.80 4.83 7.47
CA VAL A 114 12.36 4.75 8.87
C VAL A 114 11.85 3.32 9.12
N ILE A 115 12.28 2.72 10.22
CA ILE A 115 11.86 1.37 10.60
C ILE A 115 10.95 1.47 11.81
N VAL A 116 9.79 0.81 11.73
CA VAL A 116 8.83 0.73 12.83
C VAL A 116 8.61 -0.73 13.19
N GLU A 117 8.75 -1.09 14.45
CA GLU A 117 8.41 -2.44 14.91
C GLU A 117 6.90 -2.59 15.06
N LYS A 118 6.37 -3.70 14.52
CA LYS A 118 5.00 -4.11 14.72
C LYS A 118 4.88 -4.90 16.02
N PRO A 119 3.69 -4.95 16.66
CA PRO A 119 3.47 -5.75 17.86
C PRO A 119 3.77 -7.26 17.69
N ASN A 120 3.68 -7.77 16.45
CA ASN A 120 4.00 -9.15 16.12
C ASN A 120 5.52 -9.42 15.94
N GLY A 121 6.39 -8.46 16.25
CA GLY A 121 7.85 -8.59 16.16
C GLY A 121 8.45 -8.39 14.76
N GLN A 122 7.60 -8.24 13.73
CA GLN A 122 8.01 -7.87 12.37
C GLN A 122 8.32 -6.37 12.29
N ILE A 123 8.99 -5.96 11.23
CA ILE A 123 9.26 -4.54 10.95
C ILE A 123 8.36 -4.02 9.82
N ARG A 124 8.11 -2.70 9.83
CA ARG A 124 7.52 -1.95 8.73
C ARG A 124 8.54 -0.93 8.26
N LEU A 125 8.83 -0.98 6.96
CA LEU A 125 9.68 -0.01 6.29
C LEU A 125 8.83 1.18 5.82
N CYS A 126 9.18 2.37 6.27
CA CYS A 126 8.53 3.62 5.89
C CYS A 126 9.55 4.54 5.23
N LEU A 127 9.15 5.25 4.19
CA LEU A 127 9.92 6.40 3.71
C LEU A 127 9.56 7.63 4.54
N ASP A 128 10.50 8.58 4.65
CA ASP A 128 10.26 9.93 5.15
C ASP A 128 10.08 10.88 3.95
N PRO A 129 8.83 11.12 3.47
CA PRO A 129 8.58 11.88 2.26
C PRO A 129 8.40 13.38 2.52
N ARG A 130 8.80 13.91 3.68
CA ARG A 130 8.45 15.29 4.09
C ARG A 130 8.83 16.35 3.05
N ASP A 131 10.00 16.24 2.43
CA ASP A 131 10.44 17.20 1.41
C ASP A 131 9.81 16.92 0.05
N LEU A 132 9.69 15.65 -0.34
CA LEU A 132 8.99 15.25 -1.56
C LEU A 132 7.54 15.75 -1.55
N ASN A 133 6.83 15.58 -0.43
CA ASN A 133 5.44 16.00 -0.26
C ASN A 133 5.22 17.52 -0.40
N LYS A 134 6.26 18.35 -0.24
CA LYS A 134 6.18 19.79 -0.51
C LYS A 134 6.29 20.11 -2.00
N ALA A 135 6.98 19.25 -2.75
CA ALA A 135 7.14 19.38 -4.20
C ALA A 135 5.98 18.78 -4.98
N ILE A 136 5.29 17.76 -4.45
CA ILE A 136 4.20 17.09 -5.17
C ILE A 136 3.03 18.04 -5.44
N LYS A 137 2.63 18.15 -6.71
CA LYS A 137 1.37 18.78 -7.12
C LYS A 137 0.23 17.80 -6.89
N ARG A 138 -0.61 18.08 -5.89
CA ARG A 138 -1.70 17.17 -5.49
C ARG A 138 -2.87 17.27 -6.46
N HIS A 139 -3.32 16.13 -6.97
CA HIS A 139 -4.58 16.06 -7.68
C HIS A 139 -5.76 16.29 -6.72
N HIS A 140 -6.78 16.98 -7.21
CA HIS A 140 -7.99 17.25 -6.44
C HIS A 140 -9.04 16.18 -6.73
N HIS A 141 -9.11 15.17 -5.87
CA HIS A 141 -10.14 14.12 -5.89
C HIS A 141 -11.02 14.28 -4.65
N PRO A 142 -12.17 14.98 -4.74
CA PRO A 142 -13.03 15.17 -3.59
C PRO A 142 -13.60 13.82 -3.15
N MET A 143 -13.41 13.48 -1.88
CA MET A 143 -14.08 12.33 -1.27
C MET A 143 -15.52 12.72 -0.93
N PRO A 144 -16.51 11.87 -1.24
CA PRO A 144 -17.88 12.14 -0.87
C PRO A 144 -18.01 12.21 0.66
N THR A 145 -18.93 13.05 1.13
CA THR A 145 -19.21 13.15 2.56
C THR A 145 -19.97 11.93 3.06
N VAL A 146 -19.96 11.71 4.37
CA VAL A 146 -20.72 10.60 4.98
C VAL A 146 -22.21 10.73 4.65
N ASP A 147 -22.77 11.94 4.71
CA ASP A 147 -24.19 12.18 4.41
C ASP A 147 -24.53 11.88 2.94
N GLU A 148 -23.65 12.24 1.99
CA GLU A 148 -23.81 11.90 0.58
C GLU A 148 -23.79 10.39 0.34
N ILE A 149 -22.95 9.66 1.07
CA ILE A 149 -22.91 8.19 1.00
C ILE A 149 -24.19 7.61 1.62
N LEU A 150 -24.60 8.08 2.80
CA LEU A 150 -25.77 7.56 3.52
C LEU A 150 -27.07 7.80 2.73
N ALA A 151 -27.23 8.96 2.10
CA ALA A 151 -28.37 9.25 1.24
C ALA A 151 -28.46 8.26 0.07
N LYS A 152 -27.33 7.84 -0.51
CA LYS A 152 -27.30 6.82 -1.59
C LYS A 152 -27.62 5.41 -1.11
N LEU A 153 -27.55 5.16 0.20
CA LEU A 153 -27.82 3.86 0.81
C LEU A 153 -29.26 3.73 1.33
N GLU A 154 -30.10 4.76 1.15
CA GLU A 154 -31.49 4.73 1.58
C GLU A 154 -32.26 3.55 0.96
N GLY A 155 -33.01 2.82 1.79
CA GLY A 155 -33.78 1.66 1.37
C GLY A 155 -32.97 0.36 1.17
N ALA A 156 -31.63 0.41 1.24
CA ALA A 156 -30.81 -0.80 1.22
C ALA A 156 -31.03 -1.63 2.50
N LYS A 157 -31.24 -2.93 2.33
CA LYS A 157 -31.52 -3.88 3.43
C LYS A 157 -30.33 -4.77 3.78
N VAL A 158 -29.38 -4.91 2.87
CA VAL A 158 -28.21 -5.78 2.99
C VAL A 158 -26.98 -4.98 2.57
N PHE A 159 -25.93 -5.06 3.37
CA PHE A 159 -24.66 -4.38 3.13
C PHE A 159 -23.53 -5.40 3.10
N SER A 160 -22.54 -5.15 2.25
CA SER A 160 -21.27 -5.89 2.24
C SER A 160 -20.14 -4.90 2.27
N LYS A 161 -19.14 -5.16 3.12
CA LYS A 161 -17.94 -4.34 3.25
C LYS A 161 -16.77 -5.10 2.67
N PHE A 162 -16.09 -4.49 1.73
CA PHE A 162 -14.83 -4.96 1.19
C PHE A 162 -13.74 -3.99 1.61
N ASP A 163 -12.60 -4.55 2.00
CA ASP A 163 -11.42 -3.78 2.35
C ASP A 163 -10.25 -4.27 1.50
N ALA A 164 -9.38 -3.33 1.20
CA ALA A 164 -8.36 -3.45 0.20
C ALA A 164 -7.03 -3.87 0.84
N SER A 165 -6.57 -5.11 0.59
CA SER A 165 -5.29 -5.59 1.11
C SER A 165 -4.14 -4.78 0.55
N SER A 166 -3.46 -4.01 1.41
CA SER A 166 -2.36 -3.13 1.00
C SER A 166 -2.75 -2.14 -0.11
N GLY A 167 -3.99 -1.63 -0.09
CA GLY A 167 -4.50 -0.64 -1.04
C GLY A 167 -3.93 0.76 -0.84
N TYR A 168 -2.64 0.93 -1.19
CA TYR A 168 -1.97 2.22 -1.30
C TYR A 168 -1.95 2.71 -2.76
#